data_AF-A0AA89BNP8-F1
#
_entry.id   AF-A0AA89BNP8-F1
#
_cell.length_a   1.000
_cell.length_b   1.000
_cell.length_c   1.000
_cell.angle_alpha   90.00
_cell.angle_beta   90.00
_cell.angle_gamma   90.00
#
_symmetry.space_group_name_H-M   'P 1'
#
loop_
_entity.id
_entity.type
_entity.pdbx_description
1 polymer ?
#
loop_
_entity_poly.entity_id
_entity_poly.type
_entity_poly.pdbx_seq_one_letter_code
_entity_poly.pdbx_strand_id
1 'polypeptide(L)'
;MGRLNIPAVRIVLYLDDGWSVNRDYHSSLLDSGFVFDTLKRAGFVVNFEKSVVKPVNNLSWLGLIWNSEEHSICIPETRIVDLFQSIDHVLSSLRNVSARLLAQVTGRIISMSPVIGNIARIKSRHLYRCIESRFTWDQSFRLIDQAVIEELLFWKFHIRSLNLRKLSEYKISSIVFYSDASNHACGVVTVQGKFDLFHKMWTKEEADSSSTWKELKFIELFLRTFQDSLSGKVVKGFTDGKNCESIVMSGSTKSDLHKIAISIFSLCSECSINLEVKWLPRDQNTVADAASKIFDYDDWGVTLEFFDFVNSIYGPHTVD
;
A
#
# COMPACT_ATOMS: atom_id res chain seq x y z
N MET A 1 -11.52 45.79 -28.68
CA MET A 1 -10.36 45.17 -29.36
C MET A 1 -9.63 44.27 -28.36
N GLY A 2 -9.48 42.99 -28.70
CA GLY A 2 -8.53 42.04 -28.12
C GLY A 2 -8.59 41.73 -26.62
N ARG A 3 -9.53 40.88 -26.17
CA ARG A 3 -9.27 40.06 -24.97
C ARG A 3 -8.20 39.04 -25.38
N LEU A 4 -6.95 39.29 -25.00
CA LEU A 4 -5.90 38.28 -25.01
C LEU A 4 -6.32 37.18 -24.03
N ASN A 5 -6.97 36.13 -24.55
CA ASN A 5 -7.06 34.86 -23.86
C ASN A 5 -5.63 34.33 -23.77
N ILE A 6 -4.93 34.63 -22.67
CA ILE A 6 -3.70 33.92 -22.32
C ILE A 6 -4.13 32.46 -22.15
N PRO A 7 -3.61 31.51 -22.95
CA PRO A 7 -3.88 30.10 -22.71
C PRO A 7 -3.43 29.78 -21.29
N ALA A 8 -4.33 29.28 -20.46
CA ALA A 8 -3.95 28.79 -19.14
C ALA A 8 -3.12 27.53 -19.32
N VAL A 9 -1.79 27.68 -19.41
CA VAL A 9 -0.87 26.55 -19.52
C VAL A 9 -0.89 25.78 -18.19
N ARG A 10 -1.15 24.48 -18.27
CA ARG A 10 -1.13 23.60 -17.11
C ARG A 10 0.31 23.13 -16.87
N ILE A 11 0.99 23.79 -15.94
CA ILE A 11 2.39 23.53 -15.60
C ILE A 11 2.48 23.02 -14.17
N VAL A 12 3.31 22.02 -13.96
CA VAL A 12 3.79 21.60 -12.63
C VAL A 12 5.26 21.94 -12.55
N LEU A 13 5.66 22.62 -11.48
CA LEU A 13 7.05 22.94 -11.17
C LEU A 13 7.42 22.29 -9.84
N TYR A 14 8.63 21.75 -9.77
CA TYR A 14 9.23 21.25 -8.54
C TYR A 14 10.71 21.61 -8.50
N LEU A 15 11.09 22.45 -7.53
CA LEU A 15 12.46 22.94 -7.39
C LEU A 15 12.99 23.55 -8.70
N ASP A 16 13.92 22.86 -9.36
CA ASP A 16 14.62 23.28 -10.57
C ASP A 16 14.01 22.77 -11.88
N ASP A 17 13.04 21.84 -11.81
CA ASP A 17 12.42 21.23 -12.99
C ASP A 17 10.89 21.34 -13.00
N GLY A 18 10.29 20.94 -14.12
CA GLY A 18 8.86 20.98 -14.30
C GLY A 18 8.44 20.59 -15.70
N TRP A 19 7.14 20.42 -15.88
CA TRP A 19 6.56 20.00 -17.15
C TRP A 19 5.12 20.48 -17.29
N SER A 20 4.63 20.47 -18.54
CA SER A 20 3.28 20.86 -18.88
C SER A 20 2.53 19.73 -19.57
N VAL A 21 1.20 19.72 -19.44
CA VAL A 21 0.34 18.69 -20.05
C VAL A 21 -0.83 19.30 -20.82
N ASN A 22 -1.07 18.80 -22.03
CA ASN A 22 -2.24 19.15 -22.82
C ASN A 22 -2.91 17.93 -23.45
N ARG A 23 -4.10 18.12 -24.03
CA ARG A 23 -4.94 17.03 -24.57
C ARG A 23 -4.44 16.52 -25.92
N ASP A 24 -3.72 17.34 -26.66
CA ASP A 24 -3.24 17.03 -28.00
C ASP A 24 -1.81 17.52 -28.20
N TYR A 25 -1.14 16.93 -29.20
CA TYR A 25 0.25 17.22 -29.53
C TYR A 25 0.44 18.70 -29.95
N HIS A 26 -0.48 19.26 -30.73
CA HIS A 26 -0.33 20.62 -31.25
C HIS A 26 -0.41 21.65 -30.13
N SER A 27 -1.41 21.55 -29.25
CA SER A 27 -1.53 22.42 -28.08
C SER A 27 -0.35 22.26 -27.12
N SER A 28 0.14 21.04 -26.91
CA SER A 28 1.32 20.79 -26.08
C SER A 28 2.59 21.42 -26.67
N LEU A 29 2.71 21.44 -28.00
CA LEU A 29 3.84 22.09 -28.68
C LEU A 29 3.77 23.61 -28.57
N LEU A 30 2.56 24.19 -28.67
CA LEU A 30 2.34 25.61 -28.42
C LEU A 30 2.68 26.01 -26.99
N ASP A 31 2.23 25.22 -26.01
CA ASP A 31 2.53 25.40 -24.59
C ASP A 31 4.04 25.35 -24.34
N SER A 32 4.72 24.35 -24.89
CA SER A 32 6.19 24.23 -24.82
C SER A 32 6.87 25.50 -25.36
N GLY A 33 6.53 25.93 -26.58
CA GLY A 33 7.08 27.15 -27.18
C GLY A 33 6.85 28.39 -26.31
N PHE A 34 5.64 28.55 -25.78
CA PHE A 34 5.30 29.64 -24.86
C PHE A 34 6.13 29.62 -23.57
N VAL A 35 6.32 28.44 -22.96
CA VAL A 35 7.09 28.28 -21.72
C VAL A 35 8.56 28.59 -21.95
N PHE A 36 9.21 28.01 -22.96
CA PHE A 36 10.62 28.26 -23.25
C PHE A 36 10.88 29.73 -23.61
N ASP A 37 10.00 30.36 -24.39
CA ASP A 37 10.10 31.78 -24.73
C ASP A 37 9.90 32.68 -23.50
N THR A 38 8.95 32.34 -22.61
CA THR A 38 8.73 33.05 -21.35
C THR A 38 9.94 32.95 -20.43
N LEU A 39 10.52 31.76 -20.27
CA LEU A 39 11.74 31.55 -19.47
C LEU A 39 12.91 32.37 -20.03
N LYS A 40 13.10 32.36 -21.35
CA LYS A 40 14.14 33.14 -22.01
C LYS A 40 13.94 34.64 -21.82
N ARG A 41 12.71 35.15 -21.95
CA ARG A 41 12.38 36.57 -21.72
C ARG A 41 12.57 36.99 -20.26
N ALA A 42 12.34 36.08 -19.32
CA ALA A 42 12.61 36.28 -17.91
C ALA A 42 14.10 36.21 -17.54
N GLY A 43 15.00 35.92 -18.49
CA GLY A 43 16.44 35.87 -18.28
C GLY A 43 16.97 34.51 -17.82
N PHE A 44 16.16 33.45 -17.83
CA PHE A 44 16.63 32.09 -17.53
C PHE A 44 17.41 31.49 -18.69
N VAL A 45 18.46 30.74 -18.36
CA VAL A 45 19.22 29.93 -19.32
C VAL A 45 18.71 28.50 -19.27
N VAL A 46 18.06 28.06 -20.35
CA VAL A 46 17.45 26.73 -20.40
C VAL A 46 18.44 25.70 -20.94
N ASN A 47 18.57 24.58 -20.23
CA ASN A 47 19.39 23.45 -20.69
C ASN A 47 18.58 22.58 -21.66
N PHE A 48 18.72 22.84 -22.96
CA PHE A 48 18.02 22.10 -24.02
C PHE A 48 18.46 20.64 -24.18
N GLU A 49 19.67 20.27 -23.74
CA GLU A 49 20.12 18.87 -23.79
C GLU A 49 19.36 17.99 -22.78
N LYS A 50 19.00 18.57 -21.63
CA LYS A 50 18.23 17.88 -20.58
C LYS A 50 16.72 18.09 -20.72
N SER A 51 16.29 19.08 -21.50
CA SER A 51 14.89 19.46 -21.62
C SER A 51 14.18 18.73 -22.76
N VAL A 52 12.91 18.39 -22.54
CA VAL A 52 12.04 17.80 -23.56
C VAL A 52 11.21 18.91 -24.20
N VAL A 53 11.57 19.31 -25.43
CA VAL A 53 10.90 20.42 -26.13
C VAL A 53 9.67 19.95 -26.92
N LYS A 54 9.78 18.81 -27.58
CA LYS A 54 8.67 18.23 -28.34
C LYS A 54 7.78 17.42 -27.40
N PRO A 55 6.45 17.50 -27.52
CA PRO A 55 5.54 16.70 -26.70
C PRO A 55 5.83 15.20 -26.84
N VAL A 56 5.79 14.48 -25.71
CA VAL A 56 6.01 13.03 -25.62
C VAL A 56 4.94 12.41 -24.75
N ASN A 57 4.64 11.12 -24.99
CA ASN A 57 3.70 10.38 -24.16
C ASN A 57 4.35 9.76 -22.92
N ASN A 58 5.68 9.55 -22.95
CA ASN A 58 6.45 9.02 -21.84
C ASN A 58 7.47 10.07 -21.39
N LEU A 59 7.33 10.54 -20.15
CA LEU A 59 8.21 11.57 -19.58
C LEU A 59 8.90 11.03 -18.33
N SER A 60 10.23 11.15 -18.26
CA SER A 60 10.97 10.88 -17.03
C SER A 60 11.01 12.12 -16.14
N TRP A 61 10.43 12.04 -14.95
CA TRP A 61 10.36 13.15 -14.00
C TRP A 61 10.29 12.63 -12.55
N LEU A 62 11.05 13.27 -11.64
CA LEU A 62 11.23 12.83 -10.24
C LEU A 62 11.66 11.35 -10.09
N GLY A 63 12.47 10.86 -11.04
CA GLY A 63 12.97 9.49 -11.05
C GLY A 63 11.93 8.42 -11.42
N LEU A 64 10.78 8.82 -11.98
CA LEU A 64 9.71 7.95 -12.45
C LEU A 64 9.43 8.18 -13.94
N ILE A 65 8.80 7.21 -14.60
CA ILE A 65 8.28 7.37 -15.96
C ILE A 65 6.78 7.61 -15.87
N TRP A 66 6.34 8.72 -16.44
CA TRP A 66 4.95 9.13 -16.54
C TRP A 66 4.44 8.82 -17.95
N ASN A 67 3.39 8.01 -18.05
CA ASN A 67 2.74 7.67 -19.31
C ASN A 67 1.38 8.36 -19.42
N SER A 68 1.24 9.29 -20.35
CA SER A 68 0.03 10.07 -20.56
C SER A 68 -1.07 9.32 -21.33
N GLU A 69 -0.74 8.32 -22.14
CA GLU A 69 -1.72 7.50 -22.87
C GLU A 69 -2.40 6.50 -21.94
N GLU A 70 -1.61 5.86 -21.09
CA GLU A 70 -2.08 4.85 -20.15
C GLU A 70 -2.57 5.42 -18.81
N HIS A 71 -2.40 6.73 -18.61
CA HIS A 71 -2.60 7.42 -17.34
C HIS A 71 -1.92 6.67 -16.19
N SER A 72 -0.62 6.39 -16.33
CA SER A 72 0.11 5.54 -15.39
C SER A 72 1.48 6.11 -15.05
N ILE A 73 2.03 5.63 -13.94
CA ILE A 73 3.43 5.82 -13.59
C ILE A 73 4.11 4.47 -13.36
N CYS A 74 5.37 4.38 -13.74
CA CYS A 74 6.22 3.23 -13.46
C CYS A 74 7.65 3.66 -13.08
N ILE A 75 8.38 2.74 -12.48
CA ILE A 75 9.79 2.82 -12.12
C ILE A 75 10.61 2.53 -13.40
N PRO A 76 11.61 3.37 -13.73
CA PRO A 76 12.56 3.07 -14.79
C PRO A 76 13.29 1.75 -14.57
N GLU A 77 13.50 0.96 -15.63
CA GLU A 77 14.20 -0.33 -15.56
C GLU A 77 15.62 -0.18 -14.99
N THR A 78 16.29 0.94 -15.24
CA THR A 78 17.61 1.24 -14.67
C THR A 78 17.60 1.18 -13.14
N ARG A 79 16.58 1.75 -12.48
CA ARG A 79 16.46 1.71 -11.01
C ARG A 79 16.13 0.31 -10.50
N ILE A 80 15.38 -0.49 -11.27
CA ILE A 80 15.08 -1.89 -10.92
C ILE A 80 16.35 -2.74 -11.00
N VAL A 81 17.15 -2.59 -12.07
CA VAL A 81 18.44 -3.27 -12.22
C VAL A 81 19.40 -2.87 -11.11
N ASP A 82 19.48 -1.58 -10.77
CA ASP A 82 20.27 -1.09 -9.64
C ASP A 82 19.84 -1.75 -8.33
N LEU A 83 18.54 -1.86 -8.07
CA LEU A 83 18.03 -2.55 -6.88
C LEU A 83 18.46 -4.02 -6.86
N PHE A 84 18.33 -4.75 -7.97
CA PHE A 84 18.77 -6.14 -8.05
C PHE A 84 20.26 -6.31 -7.78
N GLN A 85 21.10 -5.47 -8.37
CA GLN A 85 22.54 -5.51 -8.12
C GLN A 85 22.87 -5.30 -6.64
N SER A 86 22.19 -4.37 -5.96
CA SER A 86 22.41 -4.17 -4.52
C SER A 86 21.89 -5.32 -3.67
N ILE A 87 20.74 -5.91 -4.00
CA ILE A 87 20.24 -7.10 -3.31
C ILE A 87 21.20 -8.27 -3.50
N ASP A 88 21.66 -8.52 -4.72
CA ASP A 88 22.61 -9.59 -5.04
C ASP A 88 23.95 -9.40 -4.34
N HIS A 89 24.40 -8.15 -4.22
CA HIS A 89 25.58 -7.83 -3.43
C HIS A 89 25.39 -8.20 -1.96
N VAL A 90 24.25 -7.88 -1.34
CA VAL A 90 23.96 -8.29 0.05
C VAL A 90 23.90 -9.81 0.19
N LEU A 91 23.17 -10.50 -0.70
CA LEU A 91 22.97 -11.95 -0.64
C LEU A 91 24.25 -12.75 -0.92
N SER A 92 25.18 -12.22 -1.70
CA SER A 92 26.50 -12.82 -1.91
C SER A 92 27.49 -12.53 -0.78
N SER A 93 27.22 -11.50 0.04
CA SER A 93 28.10 -11.04 1.12
C SER A 93 27.53 -11.25 2.52
N LEU A 94 26.63 -12.23 2.72
CA LEU A 94 25.93 -12.47 4.01
C LEU A 94 26.83 -12.54 5.26
N ARG A 95 28.12 -12.88 5.11
CA ARG A 95 29.09 -12.91 6.22
C ARG A 95 29.68 -11.54 6.58
N ASN A 96 29.52 -10.55 5.71
CA ASN A 96 30.22 -9.27 5.72
C ASN A 96 29.31 -8.14 5.20
N VAL A 97 28.14 -7.98 5.80
CA VAL A 97 27.16 -6.94 5.44
C VAL A 97 27.31 -5.76 6.39
N SER A 98 27.20 -4.52 5.89
CA SER A 98 27.14 -3.31 6.74
C SER A 98 25.73 -2.73 6.81
N ALA A 99 25.45 -1.97 7.87
CA ALA A 99 24.16 -1.28 8.00
C ALA A 99 23.96 -0.23 6.90
N ARG A 100 25.04 0.41 6.42
CA ARG A 100 25.01 1.32 5.27
C ARG A 100 24.55 0.62 4.01
N LEU A 101 25.03 -0.60 3.74
CA LEU A 101 24.62 -1.36 2.56
C LEU A 101 23.13 -1.71 2.62
N LEU A 102 22.63 -2.17 3.77
CA LEU A 102 21.20 -2.42 3.94
C LEU A 102 20.38 -1.13 3.78
N ALA A 103 20.83 -0.01 4.34
CA ALA A 103 20.14 1.27 4.20
C ALA A 103 20.10 1.78 2.76
N GLN A 104 21.11 1.52 1.95
CA GLN A 104 21.08 1.82 0.52
C GLN A 104 20.00 1.01 -0.22
N VAL A 105 19.90 -0.29 0.05
CA VAL A 105 18.85 -1.16 -0.51
C VAL A 105 17.47 -0.67 -0.07
N THR A 106 17.25 -0.47 1.23
CA THR A 106 15.99 0.02 1.78
C THR A 106 15.63 1.39 1.23
N GLY A 107 16.59 2.31 1.11
CA GLY A 107 16.37 3.63 0.52
C GLY A 107 15.90 3.56 -0.93
N ARG A 108 16.49 2.65 -1.74
CA ARG A 108 16.05 2.41 -3.12
C ARG A 108 14.61 1.91 -3.16
N ILE A 109 14.25 0.92 -2.37
CA ILE A 109 12.87 0.38 -2.28
C ILE A 109 11.88 1.49 -1.91
N ILE A 110 12.19 2.27 -0.87
CA ILE A 110 11.27 3.31 -0.37
C ILE A 110 11.12 4.45 -1.37
N SER A 111 12.20 4.82 -2.07
CA SER A 111 12.15 5.81 -3.14
C SER A 111 11.32 5.38 -4.37
N MET A 112 10.87 4.13 -4.42
CA MET A 112 9.96 3.59 -5.44
C MET A 112 8.49 3.52 -4.94
N SER A 113 8.22 3.86 -3.67
CA SER A 113 6.88 3.82 -3.09
C SER A 113 5.80 4.61 -3.83
N PRO A 114 6.09 5.70 -4.60
CA PRO A 114 5.05 6.33 -5.41
C PRO A 114 4.39 5.37 -6.41
N VAL A 115 5.10 4.34 -6.88
CA VAL A 115 4.57 3.34 -7.80
C VAL A 115 4.05 2.13 -7.03
N ILE A 116 4.88 1.49 -6.21
CA ILE A 116 4.56 0.21 -5.55
C ILE A 116 3.68 0.37 -4.30
N GLY A 117 3.46 1.60 -3.82
CA GLY A 117 2.61 1.89 -2.68
C GLY A 117 3.20 1.45 -1.33
N ASN A 118 2.30 1.17 -0.38
CA ASN A 118 2.63 0.91 1.02
C ASN A 118 3.47 -0.34 1.25
N ILE A 119 3.47 -1.28 0.30
CA ILE A 119 4.25 -2.50 0.40
C ILE A 119 5.74 -2.24 0.55
N ALA A 120 6.23 -1.11 0.01
CA ALA A 120 7.59 -0.63 0.21
C ALA A 120 7.98 -0.61 1.69
N ARG A 121 7.07 -0.15 2.56
CA ARG A 121 7.29 -0.05 4.01
C ARG A 121 7.02 -1.38 4.72
N ILE A 122 5.92 -2.04 4.37
CA ILE A 122 5.52 -3.31 4.99
C ILE A 122 6.60 -4.38 4.76
N LYS A 123 7.09 -4.56 3.53
CA LYS A 123 8.12 -5.57 3.17
C LYS A 123 9.56 -5.05 3.30
N SER A 124 9.79 -4.01 4.09
CA SER A 124 11.13 -3.56 4.47
C SER A 124 11.27 -3.39 5.98
N ARG A 125 10.35 -3.96 6.76
CA ARG A 125 10.26 -3.74 8.20
C ARG A 125 11.38 -4.43 8.94
N HIS A 126 11.72 -5.65 8.52
CA HIS A 126 12.85 -6.39 9.09
C HIS A 126 14.18 -5.77 8.67
N LEU A 127 14.30 -5.27 7.43
CA LEU A 127 15.43 -4.46 6.99
C LEU A 127 15.64 -3.24 7.91
N TYR A 128 14.59 -2.46 8.17
CA TYR A 128 14.66 -1.32 9.10
C TYR A 128 15.09 -1.74 10.50
N ARG A 129 14.52 -2.84 11.04
CA ARG A 129 14.91 -3.35 12.37
C ARG A 129 16.40 -3.68 12.41
N CYS A 130 16.91 -4.35 11.38
CA CYS A 130 18.32 -4.69 11.27
C CYS A 130 19.19 -3.42 11.19
N ILE A 131 18.81 -2.46 10.35
CA ILE A 131 19.50 -1.16 10.22
C ILE A 131 19.51 -0.42 11.56
N GLU A 132 18.39 -0.32 12.27
CA GLU A 132 18.28 0.40 13.55
C GLU A 132 19.01 -0.30 14.70
N SER A 133 19.31 -1.60 14.59
CA SER A 133 20.14 -2.31 15.56
C SER A 133 21.65 -2.02 15.42
N ARG A 134 22.05 -1.22 14.43
CA ARG A 134 23.45 -0.89 14.16
C ARG A 134 24.10 -0.12 15.31
N PHE A 135 25.35 -0.45 15.63
CA PHE A 135 26.21 0.39 16.45
C PHE A 135 26.94 1.46 15.61
N THR A 136 27.40 1.09 14.41
CA THR A 136 27.98 2.00 13.42
C THR A 136 27.47 1.68 12.02
N TRP A 137 27.65 2.60 11.07
CA TRP A 137 27.19 2.42 9.69
C TRP A 137 28.04 1.43 8.87
N ASP A 138 29.34 1.37 9.16
CA ASP A 138 30.32 0.71 8.30
C ASP A 138 30.91 -0.56 8.91
N GLN A 139 30.63 -0.84 10.18
CA GLN A 139 31.01 -2.12 10.77
C GLN A 139 30.24 -3.25 10.10
N SER A 140 31.00 -4.21 9.61
CA SER A 140 30.42 -5.42 9.02
C SER A 140 29.94 -6.41 10.07
N PHE A 141 28.87 -7.11 9.74
CA PHE A 141 28.32 -8.19 10.52
C PHE A 141 27.82 -9.32 9.62
N ARG A 142 27.59 -10.48 10.25
CA ARG A 142 26.95 -11.61 9.58
C ARG A 142 25.44 -11.44 9.63
N LEU A 143 24.80 -11.36 8.46
CA LEU A 143 23.35 -11.32 8.34
C LEU A 143 22.78 -12.74 8.47
N ILE A 144 22.18 -13.03 9.63
CA ILE A 144 21.59 -14.35 9.97
C ILE A 144 20.05 -14.26 10.06
N ASP A 145 19.49 -13.05 10.13
CA ASP A 145 18.05 -12.85 10.27
C ASP A 145 17.31 -13.28 8.99
N GLN A 146 16.65 -14.44 9.08
CA GLN A 146 15.94 -15.05 7.96
C GLN A 146 14.82 -14.15 7.43
N ALA A 147 14.17 -13.36 8.29
CA ALA A 147 13.10 -12.46 7.87
C ALA A 147 13.63 -11.32 6.99
N VAL A 148 14.88 -10.87 7.22
CA VAL A 148 15.54 -9.89 6.34
C VAL A 148 15.85 -10.50 4.98
N ILE A 149 16.32 -11.75 4.97
CA ILE A 149 16.61 -12.48 3.72
C ILE A 149 15.33 -12.68 2.91
N GLU A 150 14.22 -13.03 3.56
CA GLU A 150 12.91 -13.17 2.92
C GLU A 150 12.40 -11.85 2.33
N GLU A 151 12.59 -10.71 3.01
CA GLU A 151 12.26 -9.39 2.45
C GLU A 151 13.10 -9.07 1.22
N LEU A 152 14.42 -9.32 1.25
CA LEU A 152 15.30 -9.11 0.11
C LEU A 152 14.88 -9.96 -1.11
N LEU A 153 14.56 -11.23 -0.87
CA LEU A 153 14.07 -12.14 -1.91
C LEU A 153 12.69 -11.71 -2.44
N PHE A 154 11.79 -11.26 -1.56
CA PHE A 154 10.49 -10.73 -1.97
C PHE A 154 10.67 -9.62 -3.01
N TRP A 155 11.53 -8.64 -2.75
CA TRP A 155 11.79 -7.55 -3.70
C TRP A 155 12.42 -8.04 -4.99
N LYS A 156 13.36 -8.99 -4.92
CA LYS A 156 14.00 -9.58 -6.09
C LYS A 156 12.98 -10.25 -7.02
N PHE A 157 11.97 -10.92 -6.48
CA PHE A 157 10.97 -11.66 -7.26
C PHE A 157 9.76 -10.82 -7.71
N HIS A 158 9.35 -9.81 -6.94
CA HIS A 158 8.05 -9.14 -7.15
C HIS A 158 8.14 -7.70 -7.66
N ILE A 159 9.31 -7.03 -7.61
CA ILE A 159 9.36 -5.59 -7.96
C ILE A 159 8.87 -5.29 -9.37
N ARG A 160 9.13 -6.18 -10.34
CA ARG A 160 8.68 -6.01 -11.73
C ARG A 160 7.18 -6.15 -11.89
N SER A 161 6.54 -7.12 -11.22
CA SER A 161 5.09 -7.28 -11.28
C SER A 161 4.35 -6.13 -10.58
N LEU A 162 5.00 -5.49 -9.60
CA LEU A 162 4.49 -4.30 -8.91
C LEU A 162 4.77 -2.99 -9.67
N ASN A 163 5.50 -3.04 -10.80
CA ASN A 163 6.00 -1.86 -11.50
C ASN A 163 4.96 -1.19 -12.43
N LEU A 164 3.75 -0.96 -11.92
CA LEU A 164 2.75 -0.20 -12.65
C LEU A 164 1.74 0.36 -11.67
N ARG A 165 1.52 1.67 -11.71
CA ARG A 165 0.43 2.32 -10.99
C ARG A 165 -0.41 3.11 -11.95
N LYS A 166 -1.67 2.73 -12.13
CA LYS A 166 -2.65 3.54 -12.84
C LYS A 166 -3.08 4.71 -11.97
N LEU A 167 -3.19 5.89 -12.58
CA LEU A 167 -3.66 7.13 -11.96
C LEU A 167 -5.18 7.29 -12.15
N SER A 168 -5.76 6.60 -13.15
CA SER A 168 -7.17 6.70 -13.55
C SER A 168 -8.12 5.75 -12.80
N GLU A 169 -7.63 4.96 -11.85
CA GLU A 169 -8.41 3.87 -11.21
C GLU A 169 -9.35 4.31 -10.07
N TYR A 170 -9.63 5.60 -9.92
CA TYR A 170 -10.68 6.05 -8.98
C TYR A 170 -12.07 5.92 -9.61
N LYS A 171 -12.48 4.70 -10.00
CA LYS A 171 -13.90 4.40 -10.22
C LYS A 171 -14.59 4.32 -8.86
N ILE A 172 -15.59 5.17 -8.71
CA ILE A 172 -16.34 5.44 -7.49
C ILE A 172 -17.26 4.24 -7.19
N SER A 173 -16.72 3.20 -6.58
CA SER A 173 -17.50 2.23 -5.78
C SER A 173 -16.76 2.06 -4.46
N SER A 174 -16.96 3.04 -3.58
CA SER A 174 -16.31 3.10 -2.28
C SER A 174 -17.15 2.35 -1.24
N ILE A 175 -16.80 1.11 -0.92
CA ILE A 175 -17.44 0.42 0.19
C ILE A 175 -16.88 1.02 1.48
N VAL A 176 -17.74 1.66 2.25
CA VAL A 176 -17.37 2.20 3.55
C VAL A 176 -17.73 1.18 4.61
N PHE A 177 -16.80 0.84 5.49
CA PHE A 177 -17.05 -0.03 6.62
C PHE A 177 -16.65 0.64 7.93
N TYR A 178 -17.47 0.46 8.94
CA TYR A 178 -17.18 0.91 10.31
C TYR A 178 -16.90 -0.31 11.17
N SER A 179 -15.82 -0.24 11.92
CA SER A 179 -15.23 -1.36 12.63
C SER A 179 -15.09 -1.00 14.11
N ASP A 180 -15.58 -1.87 14.99
CA ASP A 180 -15.29 -1.81 16.42
C ASP A 180 -15.08 -3.24 16.97
N ALA A 181 -14.10 -3.40 17.85
CA ALA A 181 -13.71 -4.67 18.42
C ALA A 181 -13.79 -4.58 19.95
N SER A 182 -14.79 -5.25 20.52
CA SER A 182 -14.97 -5.38 21.97
C SER A 182 -14.16 -6.58 22.51
N ASN A 183 -14.25 -6.79 23.83
CA ASN A 183 -13.62 -7.96 24.45
C ASN A 183 -14.21 -9.29 23.98
N HIS A 184 -15.47 -9.31 23.51
CA HIS A 184 -16.21 -10.52 23.20
C HIS A 184 -16.44 -10.72 21.70
N ALA A 185 -16.58 -9.63 20.94
CA ALA A 185 -16.97 -9.66 19.54
C ALA A 185 -16.41 -8.48 18.74
N CYS A 186 -16.53 -8.56 17.42
CA CYS A 186 -16.32 -7.45 16.50
C CYS A 186 -17.46 -7.37 15.47
N GLY A 187 -17.86 -6.15 15.09
CA GLY A 187 -19.00 -5.89 14.21
C GLY A 187 -18.67 -4.88 13.10
N VAL A 188 -19.04 -5.20 11.84
CA VAL A 188 -18.90 -4.30 10.68
C VAL A 188 -20.28 -3.83 10.30
N VAL A 189 -20.41 -2.54 10.01
CA VAL A 189 -21.50 -2.05 9.17
C VAL A 189 -20.95 -1.51 7.86
N THR A 190 -21.30 -2.15 6.75
CA THR A 190 -21.00 -1.69 5.39
C THR A 190 -22.06 -0.71 4.90
N VAL A 191 -21.62 0.48 4.47
CA VAL A 191 -22.48 1.51 3.89
C VAL A 191 -22.23 1.55 2.39
N GLN A 192 -22.86 0.61 1.66
CA GLN A 192 -23.19 0.72 0.22
C GLN A 192 -24.04 -0.49 -0.26
N GLY A 193 -25.32 -0.52 0.14
CA GLY A 193 -26.38 -1.22 -0.61
C GLY A 193 -27.17 -2.31 0.12
N LYS A 194 -26.62 -2.94 1.17
CA LYS A 194 -27.36 -3.80 2.11
C LYS A 194 -26.67 -3.77 3.46
N PHE A 195 -27.47 -3.76 4.53
CA PHE A 195 -27.00 -3.88 5.91
C PHE A 195 -26.54 -5.33 6.14
N ASP A 196 -25.40 -5.69 5.60
CA ASP A 196 -24.79 -6.98 5.90
C ASP A 196 -23.97 -6.78 7.18
N LEU A 197 -24.61 -7.01 8.33
CA LEU A 197 -23.93 -7.06 9.61
C LEU A 197 -22.94 -8.22 9.56
N PHE A 198 -21.65 -7.92 9.52
CA PHE A 198 -20.62 -8.93 9.70
C PHE A 198 -20.21 -8.92 11.17
N HIS A 199 -20.52 -10.02 11.85
CA HIS A 199 -20.21 -10.21 13.26
C HIS A 199 -19.36 -11.46 13.43
N LYS A 200 -18.39 -11.42 14.35
CA LYS A 200 -17.58 -12.57 14.72
C LYS A 200 -17.36 -12.58 16.23
N MET A 201 -17.72 -13.69 16.87
CA MET A 201 -17.32 -13.98 18.24
C MET A 201 -15.83 -14.36 18.29
N TRP A 202 -15.13 -13.85 19.30
CA TRP A 202 -13.75 -14.22 19.57
C TRP A 202 -13.69 -15.56 20.29
N THR A 203 -12.76 -16.43 19.90
CA THR A 203 -12.36 -17.55 20.75
C THR A 203 -11.73 -17.02 22.05
N LYS A 204 -11.60 -17.85 23.09
CA LYS A 204 -10.99 -17.44 24.36
C LYS A 204 -9.58 -16.87 24.17
N GLU A 205 -8.79 -17.48 23.29
CA GLU A 205 -7.42 -17.07 22.97
C GLU A 205 -7.38 -15.73 22.20
N GLU A 206 -8.31 -15.53 21.26
CA GLU A 206 -8.45 -14.26 20.53
C GLU A 206 -8.96 -13.14 21.44
N ALA A 207 -9.84 -13.46 22.39
CA ALA A 207 -10.38 -12.53 23.37
C ALA A 207 -9.28 -12.01 24.33
N ASP A 208 -8.23 -12.80 24.59
CA ASP A 208 -7.09 -12.37 25.40
C ASP A 208 -6.06 -11.53 24.61
N SER A 209 -6.23 -11.41 23.29
CA SER A 209 -5.35 -10.60 22.45
C SER A 209 -5.58 -9.10 22.63
N SER A 210 -4.58 -8.28 22.26
CA SER A 210 -4.70 -6.82 22.39
C SER A 210 -5.81 -6.24 21.51
N SER A 211 -6.41 -5.10 21.91
CA SER A 211 -7.45 -4.44 21.10
C SER A 211 -7.01 -4.16 19.66
N THR A 212 -5.78 -3.64 19.47
CA THR A 212 -5.21 -3.42 18.13
C THR A 212 -5.08 -4.72 17.32
N TRP A 213 -4.77 -5.84 17.97
CA TRP A 213 -4.75 -7.14 17.29
C TRP A 213 -6.14 -7.50 16.79
N LYS A 214 -7.16 -7.37 17.64
CA LYS A 214 -8.55 -7.71 17.31
C LYS A 214 -9.08 -6.86 16.16
N GLU A 215 -8.83 -5.55 16.20
CA GLU A 215 -9.22 -4.64 15.12
C GLU A 215 -8.54 -4.97 13.79
N LEU A 216 -7.23 -5.23 13.78
CA LEU A 216 -6.53 -5.63 12.55
C LEU A 216 -7.00 -6.99 12.05
N LYS A 217 -7.18 -7.96 12.95
CA LYS A 217 -7.65 -9.30 12.62
C LYS A 217 -9.04 -9.25 12.01
N PHE A 218 -9.86 -8.35 12.51
CA PHE A 218 -11.19 -8.11 12.00
C PHE A 218 -11.18 -7.53 10.58
N ILE A 219 -10.33 -6.54 10.30
CA ILE A 219 -10.14 -6.01 8.94
C ILE A 219 -9.70 -7.15 7.99
N GLU A 220 -8.73 -7.97 8.41
CA GLU A 220 -8.29 -9.13 7.65
C GLU A 220 -9.44 -10.10 7.33
N LEU A 221 -10.25 -10.43 8.33
CA LEU A 221 -11.38 -11.35 8.17
C LEU A 221 -12.47 -10.77 7.28
N PHE A 222 -12.84 -9.50 7.46
CA PHE A 222 -13.79 -8.80 6.60
C PHE A 222 -13.35 -8.84 5.14
N LEU A 223 -12.09 -8.51 4.86
CA LEU A 223 -11.55 -8.55 3.50
C LEU A 223 -11.59 -9.95 2.92
N ARG A 224 -11.24 -10.97 3.71
CA ARG A 224 -11.24 -12.38 3.28
C ARG A 224 -12.66 -12.88 2.99
N THR A 225 -13.62 -12.58 3.86
CA THR A 225 -15.02 -13.01 3.71
C THR A 225 -15.68 -12.37 2.50
N PHE A 226 -15.45 -11.07 2.29
CA PHE A 226 -16.08 -10.34 1.19
C PHE A 226 -15.17 -10.18 -0.04
N GLN A 227 -14.09 -10.95 -0.16
CA GLN A 227 -13.06 -10.78 -1.19
C GLN A 227 -13.64 -10.67 -2.61
N ASP A 228 -14.61 -11.53 -2.96
CA ASP A 228 -15.23 -11.54 -4.29
C ASP A 228 -16.09 -10.30 -4.53
N SER A 229 -16.77 -9.83 -3.48
CA SER A 229 -17.61 -8.62 -3.52
C SER A 229 -16.79 -7.33 -3.47
N LEU A 230 -15.59 -7.36 -2.90
CA LEU A 230 -14.67 -6.23 -2.77
C LEU A 230 -13.68 -6.13 -3.93
N SER A 231 -13.51 -7.20 -4.71
CA SER A 231 -12.51 -7.29 -5.78
C SER A 231 -12.61 -6.11 -6.77
N GLY A 232 -11.47 -5.46 -7.02
CA GLY A 232 -11.36 -4.27 -7.88
C GLY A 232 -11.99 -2.98 -7.33
N LYS A 233 -12.41 -2.95 -6.06
CA LYS A 233 -13.06 -1.78 -5.45
C LYS A 233 -12.14 -1.01 -4.50
N VAL A 234 -12.54 0.24 -4.24
CA VAL A 234 -11.96 1.04 -3.15
C VAL A 234 -12.74 0.76 -1.88
N VAL A 235 -12.04 0.40 -0.81
CA VAL A 235 -12.62 0.05 0.48
C VAL A 235 -12.12 1.05 1.51
N LYS A 236 -13.03 1.77 2.15
CA LYS A 236 -12.72 2.75 3.19
C LYS A 236 -13.14 2.19 4.55
N GLY A 237 -12.16 1.88 5.39
CA GLY A 237 -12.38 1.41 6.75
C GLY A 237 -12.24 2.52 7.77
N PHE A 238 -13.19 2.61 8.69
CA PHE A 238 -13.09 3.48 9.87
C PHE A 238 -12.95 2.63 11.13
N THR A 239 -11.88 2.86 11.90
CA THR A 239 -11.55 2.13 13.14
C THR A 239 -11.29 3.12 14.27
N ASP A 240 -11.58 2.72 15.51
CA ASP A 240 -11.29 3.52 16.70
C ASP A 240 -9.86 3.34 17.23
N GLY A 241 -9.14 2.32 16.79
CA GLY A 241 -7.71 2.09 17.06
C GLY A 241 -6.81 2.91 16.16
N LYS A 242 -6.29 4.02 16.71
CA LYS A 242 -5.32 4.90 16.03
C LYS A 242 -4.11 4.17 15.46
N ASN A 243 -3.70 3.06 16.07
CA ASN A 243 -2.57 2.25 15.61
C ASN A 243 -2.90 1.46 14.33
N CYS A 244 -4.16 1.11 14.08
CA CYS A 244 -4.58 0.27 12.97
C CYS A 244 -4.29 0.93 11.63
N GLU A 245 -4.62 2.22 11.49
CA GLU A 245 -4.27 3.03 10.30
C GLU A 245 -2.76 2.97 10.01
N SER A 246 -1.92 3.25 11.02
CA SER A 246 -0.47 3.20 10.85
C SER A 246 0.04 1.80 10.47
N ILE A 247 -0.52 0.75 11.07
CA ILE A 247 -0.06 -0.62 10.86
C ILE A 247 -0.45 -1.13 9.47
N VAL A 248 -1.66 -0.84 8.99
CA VAL A 248 -2.08 -1.18 7.62
C VAL A 248 -1.23 -0.46 6.59
N MET A 249 -0.82 0.78 6.88
CA MET A 249 -0.01 1.59 5.95
C MET A 249 1.50 1.27 5.99
N SER A 250 2.04 0.77 7.10
CA SER A 250 3.50 0.66 7.28
C SER A 250 4.01 -0.58 7.99
N GLY A 251 3.12 -1.49 8.41
CA GLY A 251 3.45 -2.65 9.23
C GLY A 251 3.64 -2.30 10.71
N SER A 252 4.09 -3.28 11.50
CA SER A 252 4.28 -3.14 12.95
C SER A 252 5.67 -3.61 13.37
N THR A 253 6.16 -3.15 14.53
CA THR A 253 7.33 -3.78 15.18
C THR A 253 6.96 -5.08 15.89
N LYS A 254 5.69 -5.24 16.28
CA LYS A 254 5.21 -6.47 16.93
C LYS A 254 4.92 -7.52 15.86
N SER A 255 5.52 -8.70 16.01
CA SER A 255 5.52 -9.74 14.97
C SER A 255 4.11 -10.26 14.64
N ASP A 256 3.28 -10.44 15.66
CA ASP A 256 1.87 -10.81 15.56
C ASP A 256 1.07 -9.80 14.71
N LEU A 257 1.17 -8.51 15.02
CA LEU A 257 0.48 -7.44 14.27
C LEU A 257 1.04 -7.29 12.86
N HIS A 258 2.36 -7.49 12.70
CA HIS A 258 3.01 -7.38 11.39
C HIS A 258 2.58 -8.50 10.44
N LYS A 259 2.40 -9.72 10.94
CA LYS A 259 1.85 -10.85 10.16
C LYS A 259 0.45 -10.53 9.63
N ILE A 260 -0.42 -9.94 10.46
CA ILE A 260 -1.76 -9.52 10.02
C ILE A 260 -1.65 -8.44 8.94
N ALA A 261 -0.77 -7.45 9.11
CA ALA A 261 -0.56 -6.40 8.10
C ALA A 261 -0.10 -6.96 6.74
N ILE A 262 0.78 -7.98 6.74
CA ILE A 262 1.19 -8.68 5.52
C ILE A 262 0.00 -9.42 4.90
N SER A 263 -0.81 -10.11 5.71
CA SER A 263 -1.99 -10.84 5.23
C SER A 263 -3.02 -9.91 4.60
N ILE A 264 -3.35 -8.80 5.26
CA ILE A 264 -4.23 -7.74 4.73
C ILE A 264 -3.70 -7.25 3.37
N PHE A 265 -2.39 -6.95 3.29
CA PHE A 265 -1.79 -6.49 2.05
C PHE A 265 -1.91 -7.54 0.93
N SER A 266 -1.59 -8.81 1.22
CA SER A 266 -1.67 -9.89 0.24
C SER A 266 -3.09 -10.05 -0.30
N LEU A 267 -4.10 -10.07 0.58
CA LEU A 267 -5.52 -10.11 0.19
C LEU A 267 -5.88 -8.93 -0.71
N CYS A 268 -5.47 -7.71 -0.34
CA CYS A 268 -5.72 -6.54 -1.16
C CYS A 268 -5.05 -6.62 -2.54
N SER A 269 -3.82 -7.12 -2.59
CA SER A 269 -3.07 -7.25 -3.84
C SER A 269 -3.67 -8.32 -4.75
N GLU A 270 -4.04 -9.48 -4.22
CA GLU A 270 -4.61 -10.60 -4.98
C GLU A 270 -5.99 -10.25 -5.57
N CYS A 271 -6.81 -9.53 -4.81
CA CYS A 271 -8.15 -9.12 -5.22
C CYS A 271 -8.21 -7.71 -5.84
N SER A 272 -7.07 -7.05 -6.08
CA SER A 272 -7.03 -5.66 -6.57
C SER A 272 -7.90 -4.69 -5.75
N ILE A 273 -7.93 -4.87 -4.42
CA ILE A 273 -8.67 -4.03 -3.48
C ILE A 273 -7.79 -2.85 -3.07
N ASN A 274 -8.31 -1.64 -3.20
CA ASN A 274 -7.65 -0.45 -2.68
C ASN A 274 -8.20 -0.11 -1.29
N LEU A 275 -7.50 -0.55 -0.24
CA LEU A 275 -7.89 -0.34 1.15
C LEU A 275 -7.34 0.98 1.70
N GLU A 276 -8.23 1.83 2.18
CA GLU A 276 -7.94 3.04 2.94
C GLU A 276 -8.51 2.91 4.35
N VAL A 277 -7.64 2.74 5.35
CA VAL A 277 -8.06 2.71 6.76
C VAL A 277 -7.82 4.09 7.38
N LYS A 278 -8.83 4.62 8.07
CA LYS A 278 -8.76 5.88 8.79
C LYS A 278 -9.19 5.71 10.23
N TRP A 279 -8.46 6.36 11.13
CA TRP A 279 -8.91 6.50 12.50
C TRP A 279 -10.15 7.41 12.60
N LEU A 280 -11.15 6.97 13.37
CA LEU A 280 -12.32 7.75 13.72
C LEU A 280 -12.47 7.80 15.25
N PRO A 281 -12.73 8.98 15.84
CA PRO A 281 -13.06 9.08 17.27
C PRO A 281 -14.23 8.17 17.65
N ARG A 282 -14.17 7.56 18.85
CA ARG A 282 -15.19 6.61 19.34
C ARG A 282 -16.60 7.20 19.39
N ASP A 283 -16.70 8.47 19.78
CA ASP A 283 -17.95 9.24 19.82
C ASP A 283 -18.60 9.42 18.43
N GLN A 284 -17.83 9.25 17.36
CA GLN A 284 -18.29 9.31 15.98
C GLN A 284 -18.49 7.92 15.35
N ASN A 285 -18.04 6.84 16.01
CA ASN A 285 -18.14 5.45 15.54
C ASN A 285 -19.34 4.72 16.16
N THR A 286 -20.45 5.43 16.40
CA THR A 286 -21.62 4.91 17.15
C THR A 286 -22.29 3.72 16.47
N VAL A 287 -22.20 3.63 15.14
CA VAL A 287 -22.81 2.54 14.35
C VAL A 287 -22.06 1.23 14.52
N ALA A 288 -20.72 1.24 14.50
CA ALA A 288 -19.94 0.04 14.75
C ALA A 288 -19.89 -0.35 16.23
N ASP A 289 -19.86 0.64 17.13
CA ASP A 289 -19.96 0.39 18.58
C ASP A 289 -21.29 -0.27 18.97
N ALA A 290 -22.40 0.08 18.29
CA ALA A 290 -23.65 -0.64 18.45
C ALA A 290 -23.54 -2.09 17.92
N ALA A 291 -22.89 -2.30 16.78
CA ALA A 291 -22.72 -3.62 16.16
C ALA A 291 -21.79 -4.56 16.96
N SER A 292 -20.72 -4.05 17.57
CA SER A 292 -19.75 -4.82 18.36
C SER A 292 -20.28 -5.28 19.73
N LYS A 293 -21.39 -4.67 20.18
CA LYS A 293 -22.12 -4.97 21.41
C LYS A 293 -23.30 -5.92 21.22
N ILE A 294 -23.61 -6.29 19.97
CA ILE A 294 -24.62 -7.31 19.69
C ILE A 294 -24.05 -8.65 20.16
N PHE A 295 -24.60 -9.16 21.26
CA PHE A 295 -24.33 -10.52 21.72
C PHE A 295 -25.30 -11.45 20.98
N ASP A 296 -24.79 -12.23 20.04
CA ASP A 296 -25.56 -13.32 19.45
C ASP A 296 -25.57 -14.49 20.44
N TYR A 297 -26.69 -14.69 21.12
CA TYR A 297 -26.88 -15.82 22.05
C TYR A 297 -27.12 -17.14 21.30
N ASP A 298 -27.34 -17.09 19.99
CA ASP A 298 -27.64 -18.22 19.12
C ASP A 298 -26.45 -18.61 18.20
N ASP A 299 -25.26 -18.02 18.39
CA ASP A 299 -24.01 -18.40 17.71
C ASP A 299 -23.37 -19.62 18.41
N TRP A 300 -24.03 -20.79 18.29
CA TRP A 300 -23.53 -22.06 18.82
C TRP A 300 -22.78 -22.84 17.72
N GLY A 301 -21.48 -23.00 17.91
CA GLY A 301 -20.64 -23.91 17.13
C GLY A 301 -20.22 -25.13 17.95
N VAL A 302 -20.01 -26.26 17.29
CA VAL A 302 -19.35 -27.42 17.90
C VAL A 302 -17.82 -27.22 17.90
N THR A 303 -17.10 -27.85 18.84
CA THR A 303 -15.63 -27.76 18.83
C THR A 303 -15.06 -28.40 17.56
N LEU A 304 -13.88 -27.95 17.13
CA LEU A 304 -13.23 -28.49 15.93
C LEU A 304 -13.02 -30.01 16.06
N GLU A 305 -12.66 -30.50 17.25
CA GLU A 305 -12.50 -31.95 17.46
C GLU A 305 -13.82 -32.71 17.34
N PHE A 306 -14.93 -32.12 17.80
CA PHE A 306 -16.25 -32.73 17.65
C PHE A 306 -16.74 -32.68 16.20
N PHE A 307 -16.49 -31.57 15.51
CA PHE A 307 -16.79 -31.44 14.08
C PHE A 307 -15.99 -32.46 13.26
N ASP A 308 -14.68 -32.58 13.50
CA ASP A 308 -13.81 -33.55 12.84
C ASP A 308 -14.24 -34.99 13.15
N PHE A 309 -14.65 -35.27 14.39
CA PHE A 309 -15.23 -36.56 14.76
C PHE A 309 -16.52 -36.85 13.97
N VAL A 310 -17.46 -35.92 13.92
CA VAL A 310 -18.70 -36.06 13.15
C VAL A 310 -18.40 -36.23 11.66
N ASN A 311 -17.49 -35.44 11.11
CA ASN A 311 -17.08 -35.50 9.71
C ASN A 311 -16.33 -36.82 9.39
N SER A 312 -15.65 -37.43 10.36
CA SER A 312 -15.04 -38.76 10.21
C SER A 312 -16.06 -39.90 10.17
N ILE A 313 -17.24 -39.70 10.76
CA ILE A 313 -18.32 -40.69 10.80
C ILE A 313 -19.30 -40.50 9.65
N TYR A 314 -19.62 -39.26 9.30
CA TYR A 314 -20.71 -38.91 8.39
C TYR A 314 -20.26 -38.12 7.15
N GLY A 315 -19.01 -37.69 7.09
CA GLY A 315 -18.49 -36.84 6.02
C GLY A 315 -17.91 -37.57 4.79
N PRO A 316 -17.28 -36.81 3.87
CA PRO A 316 -17.05 -35.37 3.96
C PRO A 316 -18.28 -34.57 3.56
N HIS A 317 -18.73 -33.66 4.43
CA HIS A 317 -19.76 -32.69 4.09
C HIS A 317 -19.14 -31.48 3.39
N THR A 318 -19.74 -31.05 2.28
CA THR A 318 -19.19 -29.98 1.40
C THR A 318 -19.83 -28.61 1.60
N VAL A 319 -20.74 -28.48 2.56
CA VAL A 319 -21.47 -27.23 2.85
C VAL A 319 -21.65 -27.14 4.35
N ASP A 320 -21.45 -25.93 4.89
CA ASP A 320 -21.88 -25.54 6.23
C ASP A 320 -23.38 -25.24 6.22
#